data_AF-A0A1X7T4G6-F1
#
_entry.id   AF-A0A1X7T4G6-F1
#
_cell.length_a   1.000
_cell.length_b   1.000
_cell.length_c   1.000
_cell.angle_alpha   90.00
_cell.angle_beta   90.00
_cell.angle_gamma   90.00
#
_symmetry.space_group_name_H-M   'P 1'
#
loop_
_entity.id
_entity.type
_entity.pdbx_description
1 polymer ?
#
loop_
_entity_poly.entity_id
_entity_poly.type
_entity_poly.pdbx_seq_one_letter_code
_entity_poly.pdbx_strand_id
1 'polypeptide(L)'
;EVSGIKPNVFNTSVTTIKLDIKDLDIVIKELTSDQHLPCSVWHRLGLQLGLYDPRLVDIDERHRGDPVKCIHACMSAWLRGEDKVREKGGPSWSSLATALDTIEEKSIASYIRDKYCTSNQLIA
;
A
#
# COMPACT_ATOMS: atom_id res chain seq x y z
N GLU A 1 -11.87 -47.87 3.63
CA GLU A 1 -12.07 -46.71 4.52
C GLU A 1 -11.09 -45.59 4.18
N VAL A 2 -11.64 -44.37 4.21
CA VAL A 2 -11.05 -43.02 4.19
C VAL A 2 -10.09 -42.63 3.06
N SER A 3 -10.70 -42.06 2.01
CA SER A 3 -10.10 -41.11 1.08
C SER A 3 -9.55 -39.90 1.83
N GLY A 4 -8.22 -39.78 1.92
CA GLY A 4 -7.55 -38.57 2.36
C GLY A 4 -7.54 -37.52 1.25
N ILE A 5 -8.48 -36.58 1.31
CA ILE A 5 -8.57 -35.40 0.43
C ILE A 5 -7.26 -34.61 0.58
N LYS A 6 -6.50 -34.47 -0.52
CA LYS A 6 -5.40 -33.50 -0.62
C LYS A 6 -6.00 -32.10 -0.47
N PRO A 7 -5.45 -31.20 0.38
CA PRO A 7 -5.89 -29.82 0.40
C PRO A 7 -5.53 -29.18 -0.94
N ASN A 8 -6.57 -29.00 -1.73
CA ASN A 8 -6.57 -28.27 -2.98
C ASN A 8 -6.59 -26.77 -2.65
N VAL A 9 -5.41 -26.16 -2.51
CA VAL A 9 -5.31 -24.70 -2.44
C VAL A 9 -5.21 -24.17 -3.87
N PHE A 10 -6.37 -24.04 -4.51
CA PHE A 10 -6.52 -23.08 -5.59
C PHE A 10 -6.56 -21.69 -4.96
N ASN A 11 -5.50 -20.91 -5.10
CA ASN A 11 -5.63 -19.46 -5.23
C ASN A 11 -4.65 -18.96 -6.29
N THR A 12 -5.19 -18.89 -7.51
CA THR A 12 -4.93 -17.85 -8.52
C THR A 12 -3.69 -17.00 -8.22
N SER A 13 -2.59 -17.36 -8.86
CA SER A 13 -1.38 -16.54 -8.97
C SER A 13 -1.69 -15.28 -9.78
N VAL A 14 -2.52 -14.39 -9.25
CA VAL A 14 -2.36 -12.97 -9.51
C VAL A 14 -1.09 -12.64 -8.74
N THR A 15 0.03 -12.54 -9.44
CA THR A 15 1.29 -12.02 -8.91
C THR A 15 1.05 -10.60 -8.42
N THR A 16 0.47 -10.47 -7.23
CA THR A 16 0.44 -9.24 -6.47
C THR A 16 1.90 -9.01 -6.09
N ILE A 17 2.55 -8.12 -6.83
CA ILE A 17 3.91 -7.67 -6.51
C ILE A 17 3.85 -7.19 -5.06
N LYS A 18 4.41 -8.00 -4.17
CA LYS A 18 4.48 -7.70 -2.75
C LYS A 18 5.64 -6.76 -2.56
N LEU A 19 5.34 -5.58 -2.04
CA LEU A 19 6.33 -4.57 -1.74
C LEU A 19 7.01 -4.89 -0.41
N ASP A 20 8.30 -4.57 -0.32
CA ASP A 20 9.06 -4.64 0.92
C ASP A 20 9.73 -3.29 1.23
N ILE A 21 10.40 -3.20 2.38
CA ILE A 21 11.03 -1.95 2.83
C ILE A 21 12.09 -1.40 1.86
N LYS A 22 12.67 -2.25 1.01
CA LYS A 22 13.63 -1.85 -0.03
C LYS A 22 12.96 -1.13 -1.19
N ASP A 23 11.65 -1.29 -1.37
CA ASP A 23 10.87 -0.60 -2.41
C ASP A 23 10.40 0.79 -1.97
N LEU A 24 10.84 1.27 -0.80
CA LEU A 24 10.42 2.57 -0.26
C LEU A 24 10.75 3.73 -1.21
N ASP A 25 11.89 3.70 -1.89
CA ASP A 25 12.26 4.73 -2.85
C ASP A 25 11.31 4.77 -4.05
N ILE A 26 10.95 3.58 -4.57
CA ILE A 26 10.00 3.44 -5.68
C ILE A 26 8.62 3.93 -5.25
N VAL A 27 8.10 3.47 -4.10
CA VAL A 27 6.78 3.88 -3.59
C VAL A 27 6.70 5.39 -3.40
N ILE A 28 7.71 6.00 -2.80
CA ILE A 28 7.72 7.44 -2.59
C ILE A 28 7.80 8.19 -3.91
N LYS A 29 8.66 7.77 -4.83
CA LYS A 29 8.80 8.40 -6.14
C LYS A 29 7.47 8.41 -6.88
N GLU A 30 6.79 7.27 -6.93
CA GLU A 30 5.51 7.13 -7.61
C GLU A 30 4.42 8.02 -6.98
N LEU A 31 4.35 8.08 -5.64
CA LEU A 31 3.35 8.88 -4.95
C LEU A 31 3.63 10.39 -5.07
N THR A 32 4.87 10.82 -4.84
CA THR A 32 5.20 12.23 -4.67
C THR A 32 5.72 12.88 -5.95
N SER A 33 6.67 12.26 -6.63
CA SER A 33 7.34 12.87 -7.79
C SER A 33 6.54 12.68 -9.07
N ASP A 34 6.02 11.48 -9.30
CA ASP A 34 5.31 11.17 -10.54
C ASP A 34 3.84 11.60 -10.47
N GLN A 35 3.19 11.43 -9.31
CA GLN A 35 1.75 11.70 -9.14
C GLN A 35 1.42 12.94 -8.32
N HIS A 36 2.42 13.63 -7.76
CA HIS A 36 2.23 14.88 -7.00
C HIS A 36 1.21 14.77 -5.86
N LEU A 37 1.15 13.59 -5.20
CA LEU A 37 0.27 13.37 -4.06
C LEU A 37 0.54 14.45 -2.99
N PRO A 38 -0.50 15.18 -2.53
CA PRO A 38 -0.33 16.15 -1.47
C PRO A 38 0.16 15.44 -0.21
N CYS A 39 1.34 15.78 0.28
CA CYS A 39 1.92 15.08 1.43
C CYS A 39 1.03 15.17 2.68
N SER A 40 0.14 16.17 2.78
CA SER A 40 -0.83 16.32 3.87
C SER A 40 -1.84 15.16 4.02
N VAL A 41 -2.05 14.34 2.98
CA VAL A 41 -3.00 13.21 3.05
C VAL A 41 -2.42 11.96 3.72
N TRP A 42 -1.16 11.99 4.12
CA TRP A 42 -0.41 10.86 4.68
C TRP A 42 -1.12 10.18 5.88
N HIS A 43 -1.79 10.96 6.74
CA HIS A 43 -2.49 10.44 7.92
C HIS A 43 -3.71 9.62 7.51
N ARG A 44 -4.55 10.18 6.63
CA ARG A 44 -5.74 9.49 6.09
C ARG A 44 -5.32 8.23 5.32
N LEU A 45 -4.24 8.34 4.52
CA LEU A 45 -3.69 7.22 3.77
C LEU A 45 -3.20 6.10 4.71
N GLY A 46 -2.43 6.43 5.75
CA GLY A 46 -1.90 5.48 6.73
C GLY A 46 -3.01 4.66 7.41
N LEU A 47 -4.11 5.31 7.81
CA LEU A 47 -5.28 4.63 8.40
C LEU A 47 -5.92 3.64 7.40
N GLN A 48 -6.01 4.03 6.13
CA GLN A 48 -6.55 3.14 5.10
C GLN A 48 -5.63 1.97 4.78
N LEU A 49 -4.31 2.17 4.86
CA LEU A 49 -3.31 1.13 4.70
C LEU A 49 -3.21 0.16 5.90
N GLY A 50 -3.77 0.54 7.05
CA GLY A 50 -3.85 -0.33 8.23
C GLY A 50 -2.90 0.05 9.36
N LEU A 51 -2.31 1.23 9.31
CA LEU A 51 -1.60 1.79 10.46
C LEU A 51 -2.61 2.29 11.49
N TYR A 52 -2.26 2.21 12.78
CA TYR A 52 -3.08 2.76 13.84
C TYR A 52 -2.83 4.24 14.05
N ASP A 53 -3.87 4.96 14.47
CA ASP A 53 -3.82 6.39 14.73
C ASP A 53 -2.69 6.79 15.71
N PRO A 54 -2.46 6.08 16.84
CA PRO A 54 -1.34 6.41 17.73
C PRO A 54 0.03 6.39 17.04
N ARG A 55 0.27 5.44 16.12
CA ARG A 55 1.53 5.38 15.36
C ARG A 55 1.67 6.57 14.43
N LEU A 56 0.57 7.00 13.81
CA LEU A 56 0.57 8.17 12.94
C LEU A 56 0.84 9.43 13.76
N VAL A 57 0.17 9.61 14.91
CA VAL A 57 0.44 10.73 15.83
C VAL A 57 1.91 10.74 16.27
N ASP A 58 2.49 9.59 16.64
CA ASP A 58 3.91 9.48 16.99
C ASP A 58 4.85 9.89 15.83
N ILE A 59 4.47 9.57 14.59
CA ILE A 59 5.20 10.00 13.38
C ILE A 59 5.13 11.52 13.23
N ASP A 60 3.95 12.11 13.40
CA ASP A 60 3.74 13.56 13.27
C ASP A 60 4.56 14.34 14.31
N GLU A 61 4.51 13.92 15.57
CA GLU A 61 5.25 14.52 16.66
C GLU A 61 6.77 14.41 16.46
N ARG A 62 7.26 13.23 16.06
CA ARG A 62 8.68 12.98 15.78
C ARG A 62 9.22 13.89 14.66
N HIS A 63 8.39 14.17 13.66
CA HIS A 63 8.78 14.96 12.51
C HIS A 63 8.32 16.43 12.59
N ARG A 64 7.76 16.86 13.73
CA ARG A 64 7.32 18.23 14.00
C ARG A 64 6.29 18.74 12.98
N GLY A 65 5.40 17.87 12.53
CA GLY A 65 4.37 18.22 11.54
C GLY A 65 4.89 18.44 10.11
N ASP A 66 6.10 17.98 9.78
CA ASP A 66 6.62 18.03 8.41
C ASP A 66 5.96 16.93 7.54
N PRO A 67 5.01 17.26 6.65
CA PRO A 67 4.22 16.27 5.95
C PRO A 67 5.05 15.40 4.99
N VAL A 68 6.18 15.92 4.49
CA VAL A 68 7.08 15.18 3.59
C VAL A 68 7.82 14.09 4.38
N LYS A 69 8.29 14.41 5.58
CA LYS A 69 8.90 13.39 6.45
C LYS A 69 7.85 12.38 6.96
N CYS A 70 6.65 12.87 7.29
CA CYS A 70 5.57 12.01 7.77
C CYS A 70 5.11 11.00 6.70
N ILE A 71 4.97 11.40 5.44
CA ILE A 71 4.62 10.44 4.37
C ILE A 71 5.71 9.38 4.16
N HIS A 72 6.99 9.76 4.24
CA HIS A 72 8.11 8.81 4.19
C HIS A 72 8.05 7.78 5.33
N ALA A 73 7.87 8.25 6.56
CA ALA A 73 7.78 7.37 7.73
C ALA A 73 6.53 6.49 7.68
N CYS A 74 5.40 7.04 7.23
CA CYS A 74 4.14 6.31 7.02
C CYS A 74 4.30 5.17 6.00
N MET A 75 4.89 5.44 4.84
CA MET A 75 5.16 4.38 3.85
C MET A 75 6.17 3.36 4.37
N SER A 76 7.18 3.79 5.13
CA SER A 76 8.13 2.87 5.76
C SER A 76 7.45 1.90 6.74
N ALA A 77 6.55 2.41 7.59
CA ALA A 77 5.76 1.61 8.53
C ALA A 77 4.84 0.62 7.79
N TRP A 78 4.17 1.09 6.73
CA TRP A 78 3.32 0.26 5.89
C TRP A 78 4.10 -0.88 5.21
N LEU A 79 5.26 -0.58 4.62
CA LEU A 79 6.11 -1.58 3.94
C LEU A 79 6.68 -2.63 4.91
N ARG A 80 6.87 -2.28 6.18
CA ARG A 80 7.22 -3.25 7.23
C ARG A 80 6.07 -4.15 7.65
N GLY A 81 4.85 -3.85 7.19
CA GLY A 81 3.65 -4.60 7.55
C GLY A 81 3.27 -4.41 9.01
N GLU A 82 3.52 -3.24 9.58
CA GLU A 82 3.21 -2.90 10.97
C GLU A 82 1.70 -2.89 11.23
N ASP A 83 1.31 -2.97 12.50
CA ASP A 83 -0.09 -2.94 12.95
C ASP A 83 -0.98 -3.95 12.17
N LYS A 84 -2.12 -3.51 11.64
CA LYS A 84 -3.07 -4.35 10.88
C LYS A 84 -2.83 -4.32 9.36
N VAL A 85 -1.65 -3.89 8.90
CA VAL A 85 -1.35 -3.82 7.46
C VAL A 85 -1.47 -5.19 6.79
N ARG A 86 -0.99 -6.25 7.45
CA ARG A 86 -1.07 -7.62 6.92
C ARG A 86 -2.50 -8.13 6.82
N GLU A 87 -3.39 -7.69 7.72
CA GLU A 87 -4.82 -7.99 7.67
C GLU A 87 -5.54 -7.24 6.55
N LYS A 88 -5.03 -6.06 6.18
CA LYS A 88 -5.50 -5.25 5.03
C LYS A 88 -4.86 -5.63 3.68
N GLY A 89 -4.40 -6.87 3.55
CA GLY A 89 -3.80 -7.38 2.30
C GLY A 89 -2.31 -7.12 2.15
N GLY A 90 -1.67 -6.52 3.16
CA GLY A 90 -0.23 -6.29 3.19
C GLY A 90 0.26 -5.16 2.29
N PRO A 91 1.59 -4.95 2.25
CA PRO A 91 2.21 -3.96 1.38
C PRO A 91 2.18 -4.46 -0.08
N SER A 92 1.21 -3.98 -0.85
CA SER A 92 1.07 -4.26 -2.28
C SER A 92 0.56 -3.02 -3.02
N TRP A 93 0.88 -2.91 -4.31
CA TRP A 93 0.36 -1.82 -5.17
C TRP A 93 -1.16 -1.81 -5.22
N SER A 94 -1.80 -2.98 -5.18
CA SER A 94 -3.27 -3.10 -5.15
C SER A 94 -3.85 -2.51 -3.85
N SER A 95 -3.26 -2.85 -2.70
CA SER A 95 -3.66 -2.26 -1.40
C SER A 95 -3.44 -0.75 -1.37
N LEU A 96 -2.35 -0.26 -1.95
CA LEU A 96 -2.07 1.17 -2.06
C LEU A 96 -3.09 1.90 -2.95
N ALA A 97 -3.38 1.36 -4.14
CA ALA A 97 -4.38 1.91 -5.04
C ALA A 97 -5.77 1.95 -4.39
N THR A 98 -6.19 0.89 -3.70
CA THR A 98 -7.47 0.87 -2.96
C THR A 98 -7.49 1.91 -1.83
N ALA A 99 -6.39 2.07 -1.10
CA ALA A 99 -6.31 3.08 -0.04
C ALA A 99 -6.40 4.51 -0.60
N LEU A 100 -5.74 4.79 -1.73
CA LEU A 100 -5.81 6.06 -2.45
C LEU A 100 -7.22 6.35 -2.97
N ASP A 101 -7.87 5.36 -3.58
CA ASP A 101 -9.26 5.45 -4.05
C ASP A 101 -10.21 5.82 -2.89
N THR A 102 -9.97 5.23 -1.72
CA THR A 102 -10.77 5.47 -0.50
C THR A 102 -10.59 6.87 0.08
N ILE A 103 -9.42 7.50 -0.11
CA ILE A 103 -9.19 8.89 0.32
C ILE A 103 -9.52 9.92 -0.77
N GLU A 104 -10.17 9.47 -1.85
CA GLU A 104 -10.59 10.26 -3.01
C GLU A 104 -9.46 10.68 -3.96
N GLU A 105 -8.27 10.09 -3.82
CA GLU A 105 -7.13 10.25 -4.73
C GLU A 105 -7.25 9.32 -5.93
N LYS A 106 -8.40 9.37 -6.61
CA LYS A 106 -8.81 8.43 -7.65
C LYS A 106 -7.88 8.43 -8.86
N SER A 107 -7.34 9.59 -9.24
CA SER A 107 -6.41 9.71 -10.37
C SER A 107 -5.14 8.90 -10.13
N ILE A 108 -4.58 9.04 -8.92
CA ILE A 108 -3.35 8.34 -8.49
C ILE A 108 -3.63 6.85 -8.33
N ALA A 109 -4.77 6.50 -7.73
CA ALA A 109 -5.21 5.12 -7.61
C ALA A 109 -5.33 4.43 -8.98
N SER A 110 -5.92 5.12 -9.96
CA SER A 110 -6.06 4.61 -11.33
C SER A 110 -4.70 4.43 -12.00
N TYR A 111 -3.78 5.40 -11.84
CA TYR A 111 -2.43 5.31 -12.39
C TYR A 111 -1.66 4.10 -11.82
N ILE A 112 -1.66 3.92 -10.51
CA ILE A 112 -0.99 2.79 -9.86
C ILE A 112 -1.62 1.47 -10.30
N ARG A 113 -2.95 1.42 -10.40
CA ARG A 113 -3.67 0.23 -10.87
C ARG A 113 -3.27 -0.09 -12.31
N ASP A 114 -3.29 0.89 -13.20
CA ASP A 114 -2.91 0.74 -14.61
C ASP A 114 -1.48 0.20 -14.74
N LYS A 115 -0.52 0.86 -14.08
CA LYS A 115 0.91 0.57 -14.17
C LYS A 115 1.33 -0.75 -13.52
N TYR A 116 0.78 -1.06 -12.34
CA TYR A 116 1.29 -2.14 -11.49
C TYR A 116 0.31 -3.30 -11.28
N CYS A 117 -1.00 -3.07 -11.45
CA CYS A 117 -2.01 -4.12 -11.26
C CYS A 117 -2.49 -4.73 -12.58
N THR A 118 -2.30 -4.05 -13.72
CA THR A 118 -2.79 -4.51 -15.05
C THR A 118 -1.78 -5.36 -15.81
N SER A 119 -0.96 -6.16 -15.11
CA SER A 119 -0.23 -7.27 -15.75
C SER A 119 -1.18 -8.44 -16.00
N ASN A 120 -2.17 -8.26 -16.89
CA ASN A 120 -2.81 -9.28 -17.74
C ASN A 120 -4.02 -8.69 -18.51
N GLN A 121 -3.74 -7.96 -19.60
CA GLN A 121 -4.63 -7.90 -20.77
C GLN A 121 -3.80 -8.07 -22.06
N LEU A 122 -2.88 -9.05 -22.05
CA LEU A 122 -2.16 -9.51 -23.25
C LEU A 122 -2.29 -11.02 -23.38
N ILE A 123 -3.51 -11.55 -23.30
CA ILE A 123 -3.85 -12.84 -23.90
C ILE A 123 -5.30 -12.80 -24.39
N ALA A 124 -5.47 -12.49 -25.69
CA ALA A 124 -6.42 -13.08 -26.64
C ALA A 124 -6.55 -12.14 -27.86
#